data_AF-G0EJ38-F1
#
_entry.id   AF-G0EJ38-F1
#
_cell.length_a   1.000
_cell.length_b   1.000
_cell.length_c   1.000
_cell.angle_alpha   90.00
_cell.angle_beta   90.00
_cell.angle_gamma   90.00
#
_symmetry.space_group_name_H-M   'P 1'
#
loop_
_entity.id
_entity.type
_entity.pdbx_description
1 polymer ?
#
loop_
_entity_poly.entity_id
_entity_poly.type
_entity_poly.pdbx_seq_one_letter_code
_entity_poly.pdbx_strand_id
1 'polypeptide(L)'
;MEVLLKIWTYFVQNILTQPAYFIGFIVLIGYILLKKTWYECLAGFLKATVGYLILLVGSGGLVNNFRPILVGLKDRFDLQATVIDPYYGQNAVQTAMEHMGKSFSQVMMLILIAFMFNVILVAFRKVTKIRSLFTTGNVQIQQAAAAFWIIFFVFLN
;
A
#
# COMPACT_ATOMS: atom_id res chain seq x y z
N MET A 1 -7.67 2.61 30.04
CA MET A 1 -6.77 3.03 28.95
C MET A 1 -6.47 1.86 27.99
N GLU A 2 -6.16 0.67 28.51
CA GLU A 2 -5.88 -0.52 27.69
C GLU A 2 -7.06 -1.03 26.83
N VAL A 3 -8.29 -0.98 27.35
CA VAL A 3 -9.49 -1.40 26.58
C VAL A 3 -9.72 -0.49 25.38
N LEU A 4 -9.60 0.82 25.57
CA LEU A 4 -9.67 1.82 24.50
C LEU A 4 -8.55 1.62 23.47
N LEU A 5 -7.32 1.38 23.93
CA LEU A 5 -6.18 1.07 23.05
C LEU A 5 -6.39 -0.22 22.26
N LYS A 6 -6.94 -1.28 22.86
CA LYS A 6 -7.27 -2.53 22.17
C LYS A 6 -8.33 -2.31 21.10
N ILE A 7 -9.42 -1.61 21.41
CA ILE A 7 -10.49 -1.29 20.44
C ILE A 7 -9.92 -0.44 19.30
N TRP A 8 -9.12 0.57 19.63
CA TRP A 8 -8.47 1.43 18.65
C TRP A 8 -7.51 0.64 17.74
N THR A 9 -6.65 -0.18 18.32
CA THR A 9 -5.69 -1.00 17.55
C THR A 9 -6.41 -1.99 16.66
N TYR A 10 -7.48 -2.62 17.16
CA TYR A 10 -8.33 -3.51 16.38
C TYR A 10 -8.95 -2.78 15.18
N PHE A 11 -9.53 -1.59 15.40
CA PHE A 11 -10.10 -0.78 14.34
C PHE A 11 -9.05 -0.38 13.30
N VAL A 12 -7.88 0.09 13.74
CA VAL A 12 -6.80 0.50 12.83
C VAL A 12 -6.32 -0.68 12.00
N GLN A 13 -6.07 -1.84 12.61
CA GLN A 13 -5.51 -3.00 11.91
C GLN A 13 -6.53 -3.69 10.98
N ASN A 14 -7.79 -3.82 11.41
CA ASN A 14 -8.79 -4.61 10.68
C ASN A 14 -9.64 -3.78 9.73
N ILE A 15 -9.77 -2.47 9.96
CA ILE A 15 -10.64 -1.61 9.16
C ILE A 15 -9.80 -0.58 8.41
N LEU A 16 -9.00 0.22 9.11
CA LEU A 16 -8.30 1.34 8.46
C LEU A 16 -7.12 0.91 7.59
N THR A 17 -6.40 -0.14 8.00
CA THR A 17 -5.22 -0.67 7.28
C THR A 17 -5.62 -1.57 6.11
N GLN A 18 -6.85 -2.10 6.12
CA GLN A 18 -7.35 -2.94 5.03
C GLN A 18 -7.75 -2.07 3.84
N PRO A 19 -7.11 -2.24 2.66
CA PRO A 19 -7.36 -1.36 1.52
C PRO A 19 -8.82 -1.37 1.03
N ALA A 20 -9.51 -2.50 1.17
CA ALA A 20 -10.91 -2.66 0.76
C ALA A 20 -11.83 -1.68 1.51
N TYR A 21 -11.73 -1.65 2.84
CA TYR A 21 -12.54 -0.78 3.67
C TYR A 21 -12.10 0.67 3.56
N PHE A 22 -10.79 0.94 3.43
CA PHE A 22 -10.28 2.29 3.21
C PHE A 22 -10.88 2.93 1.94
N ILE A 23 -10.90 2.22 0.82
CA ILE A 23 -11.54 2.68 -0.42
C ILE A 23 -13.05 2.82 -0.22
N GLY A 24 -13.68 1.87 0.48
CA GLY A 24 -15.09 1.97 0.88
C GLY A 24 -15.41 3.29 1.58
N PHE A 25 -14.62 3.66 2.60
CA PHE A 25 -14.80 4.91 3.34
C PHE A 25 -14.57 6.15 2.48
N ILE A 26 -13.61 6.14 1.56
CA ILE A 26 -13.42 7.25 0.61
C ILE A 26 -14.68 7.45 -0.23
N VAL A 27 -15.29 6.37 -0.74
CA VAL A 27 -16.53 6.44 -1.51
C VAL A 27 -17.70 6.91 -0.65
N LEU A 28 -17.80 6.41 0.58
CA LEU A 28 -18.84 6.82 1.54
C LEU A 28 -18.76 8.32 1.82
N ILE A 29 -17.58 8.82 2.20
CA ILE A 29 -17.34 10.24 2.46
C ILE A 29 -17.61 11.06 1.19
N GLY A 30 -17.16 10.58 0.02
CA GLY A 30 -17.44 11.23 -1.26
C GLY A 30 -18.93 11.39 -1.52
N TYR A 31 -19.74 10.35 -1.28
CA TYR A 31 -21.18 10.40 -1.52
C TYR A 31 -21.91 11.28 -0.50
N ILE A 32 -21.47 11.28 0.76
CA ILE A 32 -21.96 12.20 1.80
C ILE A 32 -21.66 13.65 1.39
N LEU A 33 -20.44 13.95 0.93
CA LEU A 33 -20.05 15.28 0.47
C LEU A 33 -20.82 15.72 -0.78
N LEU A 34 -21.20 14.77 -1.64
CA LEU A 34 -22.10 15.00 -2.78
C LEU A 34 -23.58 15.10 -2.37
N LYS A 35 -23.90 15.04 -1.08
CA LYS A 35 -25.26 15.10 -0.52
C LYS A 35 -26.22 14.06 -1.12
N LYS A 36 -25.69 12.86 -1.40
CA LYS A 36 -26.50 11.72 -1.87
C LYS A 36 -27.39 11.18 -0.75
N THR A 37 -28.44 10.46 -1.12
CA THR A 37 -29.32 9.81 -0.14
C THR A 37 -28.55 8.75 0.66
N TRP A 38 -28.98 8.46 1.89
CA TRP A 38 -28.23 7.56 2.76
C TRP A 38 -28.10 6.14 2.19
N TYR A 39 -29.16 5.64 1.53
CA TYR A 39 -29.14 4.34 0.88
C TYR A 39 -28.12 4.29 -0.27
N GLU A 40 -27.97 5.38 -1.03
CA GLU A 40 -26.95 5.48 -2.08
C GLU A 40 -25.53 5.51 -1.48
N CYS A 41 -25.33 6.21 -0.37
CA CYS A 41 -24.06 6.25 0.37
C CYS A 41 -23.64 4.85 0.81
N LEU A 42 -24.57 4.11 1.44
CA LEU A 42 -24.33 2.73 1.87
C LEU A 42 -24.09 1.79 0.69
N ALA A 43 -24.90 1.90 -0.37
CA ALA A 43 -24.72 1.10 -1.58
C ALA A 43 -23.37 1.38 -2.25
N GLY A 44 -22.93 2.64 -2.27
CA GLY A 44 -21.62 3.04 -2.77
C GLY A 44 -20.46 2.42 -1.98
N PHE A 45 -20.53 2.51 -0.65
CA PHE A 45 -19.55 1.88 0.26
C PHE A 45 -19.44 0.37 0.02
N LEU A 46 -20.59 -0.32 -0.04
CA LEU A 46 -20.63 -1.77 -0.26
C LEU A 46 -20.08 -2.15 -1.63
N LYS A 47 -20.48 -1.46 -2.70
CA LYS A 47 -19.98 -1.71 -4.07
C LYS A 47 -18.47 -1.54 -4.15
N ALA A 48 -17.93 -0.48 -3.55
CA ALA A 48 -16.49 -0.22 -3.55
C ALA A 48 -15.72 -1.29 -2.77
N THR A 49 -16.18 -1.64 -1.57
CA THR A 49 -15.55 -2.65 -0.72
C THR A 49 -15.59 -4.02 -1.37
N VAL A 50 -16.77 -4.46 -1.84
CA VAL A 50 -16.96 -5.77 -2.49
C VAL A 50 -16.16 -5.84 -3.79
N GLY A 51 -16.17 -4.78 -4.61
CA GLY A 51 -15.36 -4.73 -5.84
C GLY A 51 -13.88 -4.93 -5.56
N TYR A 52 -13.34 -4.31 -4.50
CA TYR A 52 -11.96 -4.52 -4.10
C TYR A 52 -11.70 -5.94 -3.57
N LEU A 53 -12.61 -6.51 -2.78
CA LEU A 53 -12.48 -7.89 -2.30
C LEU A 53 -12.47 -8.90 -3.46
N ILE A 54 -13.30 -8.70 -4.49
CA ILE A 54 -13.28 -9.53 -5.71
C ILE A 54 -11.91 -9.42 -6.40
N LEU A 55 -11.37 -8.22 -6.52
CA LEU A 55 -10.02 -8.00 -7.07
C LEU A 55 -8.94 -8.73 -6.27
N LEU A 56 -9.02 -8.71 -4.94
CA LEU A 56 -8.08 -9.44 -4.08
C LEU A 56 -8.16 -10.96 -4.29
N VAL A 57 -9.37 -11.51 -4.38
CA VAL A 57 -9.55 -12.95 -4.62
C VAL A 57 -9.02 -13.34 -6.01
N GLY A 58 -9.34 -12.56 -7.04
CA GLY A 58 -8.87 -12.81 -8.40
C GLY A 58 -7.34 -12.71 -8.54
N SER A 59 -6.74 -11.65 -7.99
CA SER A 59 -5.28 -11.48 -8.01
C SER A 59 -4.55 -12.52 -7.14
N GLY A 60 -5.10 -12.86 -5.97
CA GLY A 60 -4.57 -13.92 -5.12
C GLY A 60 -4.60 -15.28 -5.80
N GLY A 61 -5.70 -15.63 -6.48
CA GLY A 61 -5.81 -16.85 -7.29
C GLY A 61 -4.77 -16.91 -8.41
N LEU A 62 -4.57 -15.79 -9.11
CA LEU A 62 -3.53 -15.69 -10.16
C LEU A 62 -2.14 -15.92 -9.57
N VAL A 63 -1.77 -15.22 -8.50
CA VAL A 63 -0.44 -15.32 -7.89
C VAL A 63 -0.20 -16.73 -7.35
N ASN A 64 -1.18 -17.35 -6.69
CA ASN A 64 -1.05 -18.69 -6.12
C ASN A 64 -0.90 -19.77 -7.18
N ASN A 65 -1.55 -19.64 -8.34
CA ASN A 65 -1.44 -20.59 -9.43
C ASN A 65 -0.13 -20.41 -10.23
N PHE A 66 0.31 -19.17 -10.43
CA PHE A 66 1.47 -18.89 -11.28
C PHE A 66 2.81 -18.94 -10.53
N ARG A 67 2.85 -18.67 -9.21
CA ARG A 67 4.11 -18.75 -8.43
C ARG A 67 4.79 -20.12 -8.52
N PRO A 68 4.11 -21.27 -8.35
CA PRO A 68 4.72 -22.59 -8.50
C PRO A 68 5.28 -22.83 -9.90
N ILE A 69 4.60 -22.33 -10.93
CA ILE A 69 5.07 -22.44 -12.33
C ILE A 69 6.37 -21.67 -12.50
N LEU A 70 6.46 -20.44 -11.98
CA LEU A 70 7.67 -19.62 -12.05
C LEU A 70 8.85 -20.28 -11.31
N VAL A 71 8.61 -20.87 -10.13
CA VAL A 71 9.63 -21.61 -9.38
C VAL A 71 10.08 -22.86 -10.14
N GLY A 72 9.15 -23.64 -10.71
CA GLY A 72 9.48 -24.83 -11.49
C GLY A 72 10.28 -24.52 -12.76
N LEU A 73 9.99 -23.40 -13.44
CA LEU A 73 10.78 -22.92 -14.58
C LEU A 73 12.19 -22.50 -14.13
N LYS A 74 12.32 -21.82 -12.99
CA LYS A 74 13.60 -21.44 -12.43
C LYS A 74 14.49 -22.67 -12.19
N ASP A 75 13.96 -23.70 -11.54
CA ASP A 75 14.69 -24.92 -11.19
C ASP A 75 15.07 -25.74 -12.44
N ARG A 76 14.18 -25.81 -13.44
CA ARG A 76 14.41 -26.61 -14.65
C ARG A 76 15.48 -26.02 -15.57
N PHE A 77 15.55 -24.69 -15.66
CA PHE A 77 16.43 -23.96 -16.58
C PHE A 77 17.64 -23.35 -15.87
N ASP A 78 17.87 -23.67 -14.60
CA ASP A 78 18.94 -23.11 -13.75
C ASP A 78 19.04 -21.58 -13.85
N LEU A 79 17.88 -20.93 -13.91
CA LEU A 79 17.83 -19.49 -14.05
C LEU A 79 18.26 -18.86 -12.73
N GLN A 80 19.39 -18.14 -12.74
CA GLN A 80 19.75 -17.18 -11.69
C GLN A 80 18.84 -15.93 -11.73
N ALA A 81 17.54 -16.12 -11.96
CA ALA A 81 16.57 -15.05 -11.96
C ALA A 81 16.25 -14.67 -10.51
N THR A 82 16.69 -13.48 -10.12
CA THR A 82 16.12 -12.78 -8.96
C THR A 82 14.63 -12.60 -9.23
N VAL A 83 13.77 -13.10 -8.34
CA VAL A 83 12.33 -12.94 -8.47
C VAL A 83 12.00 -11.45 -8.37
N ILE A 84 11.63 -10.83 -9.49
CA ILE A 84 11.18 -9.43 -9.54
C ILE A 84 9.74 -9.39 -9.00
N ASP A 85 9.61 -9.55 -7.69
CA ASP A 85 8.34 -9.44 -6.96
C ASP A 85 8.48 -8.27 -5.96
N PRO A 86 7.51 -7.35 -5.92
CA PRO A 86 7.60 -6.15 -5.11
C PRO A 86 7.60 -6.45 -3.60
N TYR A 87 7.01 -7.57 -3.16
CA TYR A 87 7.07 -8.01 -1.77
C TYR A 87 8.43 -8.64 -1.44
N TYR A 88 9.03 -9.38 -2.38
CA TYR A 88 10.41 -9.85 -2.23
C TYR A 88 11.39 -8.68 -2.12
N GLY A 89 11.25 -7.66 -2.99
CA GLY A 89 12.05 -6.44 -2.93
C GLY A 89 11.90 -5.71 -1.60
N GLN A 90 10.67 -5.53 -1.12
CA GLN A 90 10.41 -4.93 0.20
C GLN A 90 11.08 -5.71 1.34
N ASN A 91 10.91 -7.04 1.37
CA ASN A 91 11.47 -7.89 2.42
C ASN A 91 13.01 -7.91 2.39
N ALA A 92 13.61 -7.90 1.19
CA ALA A 92 15.07 -7.83 1.04
C ALA A 92 15.62 -6.52 1.61
N VAL A 93 14.98 -5.38 1.30
CA VAL A 93 15.37 -4.07 1.85
C VAL A 93 15.19 -4.05 3.36
N GLN A 94 14.07 -4.58 3.88
CA GLN A 94 13.85 -4.65 5.32
C GLN A 94 14.92 -5.49 6.03
N THR A 95 15.22 -6.67 5.51
CA THR A 95 16.23 -7.57 6.07
C THR A 95 17.62 -6.92 6.05
N ALA A 96 17.99 -6.27 4.95
CA ALA A 96 19.26 -5.58 4.83
C ALA A 96 19.39 -4.42 5.84
N MET A 97 18.30 -3.67 6.08
CA MET A 97 18.25 -2.61 7.08
C MET A 97 18.43 -3.14 8.50
N GLU A 98 17.77 -4.26 8.84
CA GLU A 98 17.91 -4.92 10.13
C GLU A 98 19.34 -5.41 10.38
N HIS A 99 20.00 -6.02 9.38
CA HIS A 99 21.40 -6.45 9.49
C HIS A 99 22.38 -5.29 9.68
N MET A 100 22.04 -4.10 9.18
CA MET A 100 22.83 -2.88 9.33
C MET A 100 22.51 -2.10 10.62
N GLY A 101 21.64 -2.64 11.50
CA GLY A 101 21.26 -1.99 12.75
C GLY A 101 20.42 -0.71 12.58
N LYS A 102 19.86 -0.47 11.39
CA LYS A 102 19.01 0.69 11.10
C LYS A 102 17.54 0.29 11.09
N SER A 103 16.71 1.11 11.72
CA SER A 103 15.27 0.83 11.81
C SER A 103 14.57 1.10 10.48
N PHE A 104 13.69 0.18 10.07
CA PHE A 104 12.71 0.36 9.00
C PHE A 104 11.79 1.59 9.23
N SER A 105 11.79 2.15 10.44
CA SER A 105 11.16 3.43 10.77
C SER A 105 11.57 4.58 9.83
N GLN A 106 12.79 4.57 9.28
CA GLN A 106 13.23 5.58 8.30
C GLN A 106 12.43 5.53 6.99
N VAL A 107 12.06 4.33 6.54
CA VAL A 107 11.19 4.13 5.37
C VAL A 107 9.78 4.63 5.66
N MET A 108 9.26 4.39 6.87
CA MET A 108 7.95 4.90 7.28
C MET A 108 7.92 6.43 7.36
N MET A 109 9.00 7.06 7.83
CA MET A 109 9.16 8.51 7.84
C MET A 109 9.20 9.08 6.41
N LEU A 110 9.90 8.41 5.49
CA LEU A 110 9.92 8.79 4.08
C LEU A 110 8.52 8.75 3.46
N ILE A 111 7.73 7.72 3.77
CA ILE A 111 6.33 7.63 3.30
C ILE A 111 5.51 8.80 3.83
N LEU A 112 5.64 9.14 5.12
CA LEU A 112 4.90 10.25 5.72
C LEU A 112 5.24 11.60 5.04
N ILE A 113 6.53 11.86 4.84
CA ILE A 113 7.00 13.07 4.16
C ILE A 113 6.52 13.09 2.70
N ALA A 114 6.62 11.97 1.99
CA ALA A 114 6.15 11.85 0.60
C ALA A 114 4.64 12.08 0.49
N PHE A 115 3.86 11.54 1.42
CA PHE A 115 2.42 11.74 1.46
C PHE A 115 2.05 13.20 1.77
N MET A 116 2.70 13.82 2.77
CA MET A 116 2.53 15.25 3.04
C MET A 116 2.86 16.11 1.82
N PHE A 117 3.96 15.80 1.13
CA PHE A 117 4.34 16.51 -0.08
C PHE A 117 3.30 16.33 -1.19
N ASN A 118 2.77 15.13 -1.37
CA ASN A 118 1.69 14.86 -2.33
C ASN A 118 0.42 15.68 -2.02
N VAL A 119 0.04 15.78 -0.73
CA VAL A 119 -1.07 16.63 -0.28
C VAL A 119 -0.81 18.10 -0.59
N ILE A 120 0.39 18.61 -0.31
CA ILE A 120 0.79 20.00 -0.61
C ILE A 120 0.70 20.27 -2.11
N LEU A 121 1.23 19.36 -2.94
CA LEU A 121 1.17 19.48 -4.40
C LEU A 121 -0.28 19.55 -4.91
N VAL A 122 -1.19 18.77 -4.33
CA VAL A 122 -2.62 18.80 -4.67
C VAL A 122 -3.31 20.06 -4.12
N ALA A 123 -2.91 20.55 -2.95
CA ALA A 123 -3.44 21.80 -2.39
C ALA A 123 -3.10 22.98 -3.31
N PHE A 124 -1.89 23.03 -3.84
CA PHE A 124 -1.44 24.02 -4.82
C PHE A 124 -1.78 23.64 -6.28
N ARG A 125 -2.84 22.84 -6.52
CA ARG A 125 -3.26 22.38 -7.86
C ARG A 125 -3.40 23.48 -8.92
N LYS A 126 -3.65 24.73 -8.52
CA LYS A 126 -3.73 25.87 -9.45
C LYS A 126 -2.38 26.20 -10.08
N VAL A 127 -1.28 25.98 -9.36
CA VAL A 127 0.10 26.22 -9.82
C VAL A 127 0.72 24.92 -10.33
N THR A 128 0.66 23.84 -9.54
CA THR A 128 1.31 22.56 -9.85
C THR A 128 0.60 21.78 -10.95
N LYS A 129 -0.68 22.06 -11.21
CA LYS A 129 -1.58 21.29 -12.09
C LYS A 129 -1.81 19.83 -11.65
N ILE A 130 -1.30 19.42 -10.49
CA ILE A 130 -1.47 18.06 -9.94
C ILE A 130 -2.81 17.96 -9.21
N ARG A 131 -3.58 16.91 -9.54
CA ARG A 131 -4.91 16.64 -8.93
C ARG A 131 -5.04 15.25 -8.32
N SER A 132 -4.03 14.40 -8.50
CA SER A 132 -4.01 13.03 -7.99
C SER A 132 -3.42 12.98 -6.58
N LEU A 133 -4.18 12.41 -5.65
CA LEU A 133 -3.68 12.03 -4.34
C LEU A 133 -3.35 10.53 -4.37
N PHE A 134 -2.16 10.16 -3.91
CA PHE A 134 -1.76 8.77 -3.84
C PHE A 134 -2.33 8.13 -2.57
N THR A 135 -3.27 7.21 -2.72
CA THR A 135 -4.04 6.63 -1.60
C THR A 135 -3.75 5.16 -1.32
N THR A 136 -2.87 4.53 -2.12
CA THR A 136 -2.59 3.08 -2.02
C THR A 136 -1.40 2.80 -1.10
N GLY A 137 -1.67 2.55 0.18
CA GLY A 137 -0.65 2.43 1.23
C GLY A 137 0.35 1.28 1.06
N ASN A 138 -0.09 0.08 0.69
CA ASN A 138 0.82 -1.07 0.47
C ASN A 138 1.81 -0.81 -0.67
N VAL A 139 1.35 -0.18 -1.75
CA VAL A 139 2.22 0.19 -2.89
C VAL A 139 3.17 1.33 -2.50
N GLN A 140 2.71 2.29 -1.68
CA GLN A 140 3.60 3.34 -1.14
C GLN A 140 4.75 2.74 -0.35
N ILE A 141 4.49 1.73 0.49
CA ILE A 141 5.55 1.05 1.25
C ILE A 141 6.56 0.36 0.32
N GLN A 142 6.07 -0.35 -0.70
CA GLN A 142 6.94 -1.05 -1.65
C GLN A 142 7.81 -0.08 -2.45
N GLN A 143 7.23 1.01 -2.96
CA GLN A 143 7.96 2.03 -3.72
C GLN A 143 8.94 2.81 -2.83
N ALA A 144 8.54 3.14 -1.60
CA ALA A 144 9.40 3.81 -0.63
C ALA A 144 10.59 2.93 -0.24
N ALA A 145 10.39 1.63 -0.02
CA ALA A 145 11.47 0.70 0.28
C ALA A 145 12.48 0.64 -0.87
N ALA A 146 12.00 0.53 -2.11
CA ALA A 146 12.87 0.52 -3.29
C ALA A 146 13.63 1.85 -3.47
N ALA A 147 12.95 2.99 -3.34
CA ALA A 147 13.57 4.31 -3.43
C ALA A 147 14.60 4.54 -2.33
N PHE A 148 14.28 4.13 -1.10
CA PHE A 148 15.20 4.20 0.02
C PHE A 148 16.46 3.37 -0.22
N TRP A 149 16.30 2.15 -0.75
CA TRP A 149 17.43 1.30 -1.11
C TRP A 149 18.35 1.95 -2.15
N ILE A 150 17.78 2.59 -3.18
CA ILE A 150 18.55 3.32 -4.19
C ILE A 150 19.31 4.48 -3.56
N ILE A 151 18.64 5.30 -2.74
CA ILE A 151 19.28 6.42 -2.05
C ILE A 151 20.42 5.93 -1.16
N PHE A 152 20.19 4.83 -0.44
CA PHE A 152 21.20 4.24 0.43
C PHE A 152 22.42 3.77 -0.35
N PHE A 153 22.22 3.00 -1.42
CA PHE A 153 23.32 2.47 -2.22
C PHE A 153 24.14 3.55 -2.93
N VAL A 154 23.49 4.64 -3.37
CA VAL A 154 24.13 5.72 -4.15
C VAL A 154 24.82 6.76 -3.25
N PHE A 155 24.26 7.07 -2.08
CA PHE A 155 24.71 8.22 -1.27
C PHE A 155 25.25 7.88 0.13
N LEU A 156 25.00 6.67 0.65
CA LEU A 156 25.34 6.31 2.04
C LEU A 156 26.39 5.19 2.13
N ASN A 157 27.02 4.84 0.99
CA ASN A 157 28.15 3.93 0.89
C ASN A 157 29.45 4.72 0.65
#